data_AF-A0AAN7CSB1-F1
#
_entry.id   AF-A0AAN7CSB1-F1
#
_cell.length_a   1.000
_cell.length_b   1.000
_cell.length_c   1.000
_cell.angle_alpha   90.00
_cell.angle_beta   90.00
_cell.angle_gamma   90.00
#
_symmetry.space_group_name_H-M   'P 1'
#
loop_
_entity.id
_entity.type
_entity.pdbx_description
1 polymer ?
#
loop_
_entity_poly.entity_id
_entity_poly.type
_entity_poly.pdbx_seq_one_letter_code
_entity_poly.pdbx_strand_id
1 'polypeptide(L)'
;MVALSNSILSVVASAAVLGFVPAALADSDGHGHGHGHGHQEEGGMGGMQMTDADKPLPEDQYPPTYFAHPDHKAAIYGHIALMVLGWVFALPAAVMLSLARSRYTLAVQFAFLAINAGGVLLGVVYNAGTPDLYPNNAHHKLGWIVTVAVTAQVAVGLLARVAGMMKRHSPKSSGRPEERQGFIPVSTEAMAEHESRYPPEPYGRFSQDSGQGTEPKTESLRSHSLSSGADSPIRDAHPDYHHHDDDADEDLEAHLPMFSKSNQAHSVMAKIAAKISDRFWKILLFAYNFIDRTILILGFIALCTGIIAFGRFFEGHGIFSGLAHWIKGGVFFWLGILTLGRWAGSFGELGWAWNIRPKKAGQKWRPSAEFVESALIFFYGSTNIFLEHLGGWGGEWSAQDLEHMSITVLFIGGGLCGMLIESVKIRHLLNHTVAEAAAASPTRSSHPHDLEHASAHRGQENQDHELSEPESYAFSTNPIPALVILLLGIMMSSHTQESMVSSMVHKQWGNLLTGASFARGLTYVVMWLRPPRSVYPSRPPTELLTAFGLISGGIIFMASASDTVSGMIHYQLDAMFMYTVTMGLVGLLMAWVILMIALKGWAARRETGRV
;
A
#
# COMPACT_ATOMS: atom_id res chain seq x y z
N MET A 1 -17.15 35.58 8.32
CA MET A 1 -16.63 34.69 7.27
C MET A 1 -15.12 34.45 7.39
N VAL A 2 -14.27 35.48 7.57
CA VAL A 2 -12.81 35.31 7.75
C VAL A 2 -12.44 34.55 9.04
N ALA A 3 -13.14 34.78 10.16
CA ALA A 3 -12.90 34.05 11.41
C ALA A 3 -13.27 32.55 11.33
N LEU A 4 -14.38 32.20 10.66
CA LEU A 4 -14.78 30.81 10.45
C LEU A 4 -13.83 30.04 9.52
N SER A 5 -13.30 30.73 8.49
CA SER A 5 -12.32 30.15 7.57
C SER A 5 -11.02 29.79 8.30
N ASN A 6 -10.56 30.63 9.24
CA ASN A 6 -9.35 30.37 10.01
C ASN A 6 -9.51 29.19 10.98
N SER A 7 -10.68 29.03 11.61
CA SER A 7 -10.97 27.92 12.52
C SER A 7 -11.11 26.56 11.81
N ILE A 8 -11.70 26.52 10.61
CA ILE A 8 -11.81 25.27 9.85
C ILE A 8 -10.44 24.88 9.27
N LEU A 9 -9.67 25.85 8.78
CA LEU A 9 -8.31 25.60 8.28
C LEU A 9 -7.38 25.14 9.40
N SER A 10 -7.50 25.71 10.61
CA SER A 10 -6.74 25.25 11.78
C SER A 10 -7.20 23.87 12.23
N VAL A 11 -8.49 23.54 12.22
CA VAL A 11 -8.97 22.20 12.59
C VAL A 11 -8.57 21.14 11.56
N VAL A 12 -8.54 21.46 10.27
CA VAL A 12 -8.09 20.54 9.20
C VAL A 12 -6.55 20.42 9.19
N ALA A 13 -5.82 21.52 9.40
CA ALA A 13 -4.36 21.51 9.54
C ALA A 13 -3.96 20.77 10.82
N SER A 14 -4.65 21.02 11.93
CA SER A 14 -4.50 20.26 13.16
C SER A 14 -4.87 18.80 12.90
N ALA A 15 -6.00 18.43 12.30
CA ALA A 15 -6.35 17.02 12.04
C ALA A 15 -5.30 16.29 11.16
N ALA A 16 -4.66 17.00 10.24
CA ALA A 16 -3.60 16.47 9.40
C ALA A 16 -2.22 16.39 10.09
N VAL A 17 -1.96 17.29 11.04
CA VAL A 17 -0.77 17.31 11.92
C VAL A 17 -0.98 16.43 13.16
N LEU A 18 -2.22 16.17 13.56
CA LEU A 18 -2.67 15.48 14.77
C LEU A 18 -2.37 13.97 14.72
N GLY A 19 -1.93 13.46 13.57
CA GLY A 19 -1.28 12.15 13.49
C GLY A 19 0.07 12.12 14.19
N PHE A 20 0.70 13.27 14.46
CA PHE A 20 2.05 13.34 15.02
C PHE A 20 2.35 14.52 15.96
N VAL A 21 1.50 15.55 16.10
CA VAL A 21 1.65 16.60 17.14
C VAL A 21 0.28 17.07 17.65
N PRO A 22 -0.05 16.85 18.94
CA PRO A 22 -1.26 17.40 19.55
C PRO A 22 -1.19 18.91 19.81
N ALA A 23 -2.15 19.65 19.25
CA ALA A 23 -2.42 21.03 19.68
C ALA A 23 -3.40 21.01 20.87
N ALA A 24 -2.92 21.47 22.02
CA ALA A 24 -3.72 21.78 23.19
C ALA A 24 -4.55 23.05 22.93
N LEU A 25 -5.87 22.87 22.79
CA LEU A 25 -6.85 23.88 23.16
C LEU A 25 -7.71 23.26 24.27
N ALA A 26 -7.19 23.29 25.49
CA ALA A 26 -8.00 23.15 26.69
C ALA A 26 -7.80 24.43 27.50
N ASP A 27 -8.75 25.34 27.31
CA ASP A 27 -8.94 26.46 28.24
C ASP A 27 -9.22 25.88 29.62
N SER A 28 -8.53 26.45 30.60
CA SER A 28 -8.69 26.14 32.01
C SER A 28 -10.09 26.49 32.48
N ASP A 29 -10.77 25.55 33.16
CA ASP A 29 -11.65 25.90 34.28
C ASP A 29 -11.73 24.72 35.24
N GLY A 30 -11.12 24.92 36.41
CA GLY A 30 -11.13 23.96 37.49
C GLY A 30 -12.46 23.96 38.23
N HIS A 31 -12.92 22.78 38.64
CA HIS A 31 -13.62 22.59 39.91
C HIS A 31 -13.49 21.12 40.33
N GLY A 32 -12.72 20.90 41.39
CA GLY A 32 -12.64 19.61 42.05
C GLY A 32 -13.92 19.33 42.82
N HIS A 33 -14.50 18.14 42.62
CA HIS A 33 -15.38 17.50 43.58
C HIS A 33 -15.09 16.00 43.57
N GLY A 34 -14.45 15.55 44.65
CA GLY A 34 -14.23 14.14 44.93
C GLY A 34 -15.52 13.48 45.40
N HIS A 35 -15.79 12.29 44.87
CA HIS A 35 -16.59 11.28 45.55
C HIS A 35 -15.99 9.91 45.22
N GLY A 36 -15.44 9.27 46.25
CA GLY A 36 -14.96 7.91 46.17
C GLY A 36 -16.12 6.90 46.23
N HIS A 37 -16.03 5.88 45.40
CA HIS A 37 -16.62 4.59 45.67
C HIS A 37 -15.64 3.52 45.21
N GLY A 38 -15.14 2.76 46.18
CA GLY A 38 -14.17 1.70 45.99
C GLY A 38 -14.80 0.47 45.35
N HIS A 39 -14.08 -0.07 44.37
CA HIS A 39 -14.10 -1.49 44.07
C HIS A 39 -12.65 -1.98 44.09
N GLN A 40 -12.42 -2.97 44.95
CA GLN A 40 -11.19 -3.74 45.06
C GLN A 40 -11.00 -4.53 43.76
N GLU A 41 -9.90 -4.27 43.06
CA GLU A 41 -9.23 -5.30 42.28
C GLU A 41 -7.81 -5.43 42.80
N GLU A 42 -7.52 -6.61 43.35
CA GLU A 42 -6.17 -7.04 43.70
C GLU A 42 -5.36 -7.25 42.41
N GLY A 43 -4.59 -6.23 42.05
CA GLY A 43 -3.51 -6.32 41.08
C GLY A 43 -2.32 -5.58 41.63
N GLY A 44 -1.25 -6.31 41.98
CA GLY A 44 -0.01 -5.76 42.53
C GLY A 44 0.67 -4.80 41.55
N MET A 45 0.28 -3.54 41.56
CA MET A 45 1.07 -2.43 41.05
C MET A 45 1.96 -1.95 42.20
N GLY A 46 3.14 -2.56 42.34
CA GLY A 46 4.21 -1.97 43.12
C GLY A 46 4.45 -0.56 42.60
N GLY A 47 4.40 0.43 43.49
CA GLY A 47 4.59 1.84 43.14
C GLY A 47 5.93 2.03 42.42
N MET A 48 5.88 2.18 41.10
CA MET A 48 7.04 2.61 40.33
C MET A 48 7.34 4.06 40.73
N GLN A 49 8.53 4.27 41.30
CA GLN A 49 9.03 5.60 41.60
C GLN A 49 9.12 6.40 40.31
N MET A 50 8.44 7.55 40.25
CA MET A 50 8.59 8.54 39.19
C MET A 50 10.08 8.88 39.06
N THR A 51 10.68 8.57 37.91
CA THR A 51 12.07 8.94 37.65
C THR A 51 12.13 10.40 37.20
N ASP A 52 13.31 11.01 37.19
CA ASP A 52 13.45 12.38 36.65
C ASP A 52 13.10 12.46 35.15
N ALA A 53 13.10 11.32 34.44
CA ALA A 53 12.67 11.21 33.05
C ALA A 53 11.15 11.34 32.86
N ASP A 54 10.35 11.24 33.93
CA ASP A 54 8.89 11.40 33.88
C ASP A 54 8.42 12.84 34.15
N LYS A 55 9.35 13.77 34.43
CA LYS A 55 9.02 15.17 34.74
C LYS A 55 9.24 16.05 33.51
N PRO A 56 8.36 17.04 33.24
CA PRO A 56 8.61 18.01 32.20
C PRO A 56 9.86 18.81 32.52
N LEU A 57 10.70 19.03 31.51
CA LEU A 57 11.82 19.96 31.62
C LEU A 57 11.29 21.37 31.95
N PRO A 58 11.98 22.14 32.81
CA PRO A 58 11.70 23.55 33.01
C PRO A 58 11.64 24.32 31.68
N GLU A 59 10.76 25.32 31.58
CA GLU A 59 10.54 26.07 30.32
C GLU A 59 11.81 26.73 29.77
N ASP A 60 12.75 27.10 30.63
CA ASP A 60 14.06 27.67 30.26
C ASP A 60 15.02 26.64 29.66
N GLN A 61 14.75 25.35 29.86
CA GLN A 61 15.57 24.23 29.40
C GLN A 61 14.98 23.53 28.17
N TYR A 62 13.71 23.74 27.85
CA TYR A 62 13.07 23.17 26.66
C TYR A 62 13.37 24.03 25.41
N PRO A 63 13.92 23.46 24.33
CA PRO A 63 14.27 24.24 23.14
C PRO A 63 13.06 24.91 22.50
N PRO A 64 13.18 26.16 22.01
CA PRO A 64 12.09 26.80 21.28
C PRO A 64 11.82 26.05 19.96
N THR A 65 10.55 25.74 19.70
CA THR A 65 10.08 24.99 18.53
C THR A 65 9.22 25.88 17.63
N TYR A 66 9.10 25.54 16.34
CA TYR A 66 8.17 26.24 15.45
C TYR A 66 6.71 25.99 15.83
N PHE A 67 6.41 24.87 16.49
CA PHE A 67 5.09 24.55 17.03
C PHE A 67 4.62 25.57 18.09
N ALA A 68 5.50 25.94 19.03
CA ALA A 68 5.18 26.90 20.08
C ALA A 68 5.36 28.38 19.65
N HIS A 69 5.90 28.64 18.45
CA HIS A 69 6.21 29.99 18.00
C HIS A 69 4.94 30.86 17.84
N PRO A 70 4.89 32.08 18.42
CA PRO A 70 3.67 32.89 18.43
C PRO A 70 3.39 33.58 17.08
N ASP A 71 4.43 33.93 16.32
CA ASP A 71 4.28 34.76 15.12
C ASP A 71 3.91 33.95 13.88
N HIS A 72 3.23 34.62 12.94
CA HIS A 72 2.92 34.10 11.61
C HIS A 72 2.24 32.71 11.57
N LYS A 73 1.52 32.31 12.64
CA LYS A 73 0.80 31.03 12.74
C LYS A 73 -0.06 30.69 11.52
N ALA A 74 -0.77 31.68 10.97
CA ALA A 74 -1.61 31.47 9.78
C ALA A 74 -0.81 31.02 8.56
N ALA A 75 0.43 31.51 8.39
CA ALA A 75 1.28 31.14 7.26
C ALA A 75 1.79 29.70 7.40
N ILE A 76 2.26 29.29 8.59
CA ILE A 76 2.76 27.92 8.81
C ILE A 76 1.62 26.89 8.77
N TYR A 77 0.48 27.15 9.42
CA TYR A 77 -0.66 26.24 9.34
C TYR A 77 -1.27 26.19 7.93
N GLY A 78 -1.26 27.32 7.20
CA GLY A 78 -1.66 27.34 5.80
C GLY A 78 -0.70 26.55 4.90
N HIS A 79 0.62 26.68 5.12
CA HIS A 79 1.63 25.85 4.46
C HIS A 79 1.36 24.36 4.69
N ILE A 80 1.19 23.95 5.96
CA ILE A 80 0.94 22.55 6.31
C ILE A 80 -0.37 22.05 5.68
N ALA A 81 -1.46 22.80 5.78
CA ALA A 81 -2.75 22.43 5.19
C ALA A 81 -2.66 22.22 3.68
N LEU A 82 -2.00 23.13 2.95
CA LEU A 82 -1.81 23.01 1.51
C LEU A 82 -0.88 21.85 1.15
N MET A 83 0.19 21.61 1.93
CA MET A 83 1.07 20.46 1.70
C MET A 83 0.33 19.15 1.93
N VAL A 84 -0.49 19.02 2.96
CA VAL A 84 -1.31 17.82 3.17
C VAL A 84 -2.31 17.66 2.03
N LEU A 85 -3.05 18.72 1.68
CA LEU A 85 -4.03 18.66 0.59
C LEU A 85 -3.39 18.25 -0.74
N GLY A 86 -2.20 18.78 -1.04
CA GLY A 86 -1.43 18.44 -2.22
C GLY A 86 -0.91 17.00 -2.17
N TRP A 87 -0.10 16.68 -1.17
CA TRP A 87 0.70 15.45 -1.13
C TRP A 87 -0.06 14.21 -0.66
N VAL A 88 -1.06 14.37 0.21
CA VAL A 88 -1.86 13.25 0.74
C VAL A 88 -3.12 13.00 -0.10
N PHE A 89 -3.73 14.05 -0.66
CA PHE A 89 -4.99 13.92 -1.39
C PHE A 89 -4.84 14.09 -2.91
N ALA A 90 -4.37 15.24 -3.39
CA ALA A 90 -4.33 15.52 -4.82
C ALA A 90 -3.33 14.63 -5.58
N LEU A 91 -2.15 14.39 -5.01
CA LEU A 91 -1.09 13.60 -5.65
C LEU A 91 -1.47 12.12 -5.83
N PRO A 92 -1.94 11.38 -4.81
CA PRO A 92 -2.37 9.99 -5.02
C PRO A 92 -3.50 9.88 -6.04
N ALA A 93 -4.44 10.83 -6.05
CA ALA A 93 -5.50 10.87 -7.06
C ALA A 93 -4.92 11.08 -8.48
N ALA A 94 -3.95 11.99 -8.64
CA ALA A 94 -3.24 12.19 -9.90
C ALA A 94 -2.51 10.93 -10.38
N VAL A 95 -1.83 10.23 -9.47
CA VAL A 95 -1.12 8.97 -9.75
C VAL A 95 -2.10 7.89 -10.20
N MET A 96 -3.22 7.70 -9.48
CA MET A 96 -4.22 6.68 -9.85
C MET A 96 -4.88 6.94 -11.20
N LEU A 97 -5.17 8.21 -11.52
CA LEU A 97 -5.68 8.61 -12.84
C LEU A 97 -4.63 8.43 -13.94
N SER A 98 -3.37 8.73 -13.65
CA SER A 98 -2.24 8.53 -14.58
C SER A 98 -2.04 7.05 -14.91
N LEU A 99 -2.08 6.17 -13.90
CA LEU A 99 -2.02 4.72 -14.06
C LEU A 99 -3.19 4.18 -14.89
N ALA A 100 -4.38 4.75 -14.72
CA ALA A 100 -5.56 4.45 -15.53
C ALA A 100 -5.56 5.13 -16.92
N ARG A 101 -4.53 5.92 -17.25
CA ARG A 101 -4.42 6.72 -18.50
C ARG A 101 -5.63 7.63 -18.75
N SER A 102 -6.27 8.13 -17.68
CA SER A 102 -7.45 8.97 -17.84
C SER A 102 -7.12 10.36 -18.36
N ARG A 103 -8.03 10.94 -19.14
CA ARG A 103 -7.94 12.35 -19.60
C ARG A 103 -7.88 13.37 -18.46
N TYR A 104 -8.41 13.03 -17.28
CA TYR A 104 -8.40 13.91 -16.11
C TYR A 104 -7.02 14.05 -15.46
N THR A 105 -6.06 13.20 -15.82
CA THR A 105 -4.71 13.18 -15.24
C THR A 105 -4.04 14.56 -15.27
N LEU A 106 -4.06 15.23 -16.42
CA LEU A 106 -3.41 16.55 -16.55
C LEU A 106 -4.06 17.59 -15.65
N ALA A 107 -5.40 17.62 -15.58
CA ALA A 107 -6.13 18.58 -14.75
C ALA A 107 -5.78 18.41 -13.27
N VAL A 108 -5.71 17.17 -12.77
CA VAL A 108 -5.36 16.91 -11.37
C VAL A 108 -3.87 17.17 -11.10
N GLN A 109 -2.98 16.87 -12.06
CA GLN A 109 -1.55 17.23 -11.95
C GLN A 109 -1.34 18.74 -11.86
N PHE A 110 -2.07 19.55 -12.66
CA PHE A 110 -2.03 21.01 -12.56
C PHE A 110 -2.60 21.51 -11.23
N ALA A 111 -3.72 20.95 -10.77
CA ALA A 111 -4.28 21.30 -9.46
C ALA A 111 -3.29 21.00 -8.33
N PHE A 112 -2.63 19.84 -8.37
CA PHE A 112 -1.57 19.49 -7.44
C PHE A 112 -0.42 20.50 -7.46
N LEU A 113 0.09 20.88 -8.64
CA LEU A 113 1.17 21.87 -8.75
C LEU A 113 0.76 23.24 -8.20
N ALA A 114 -0.48 23.67 -8.44
CA ALA A 114 -1.00 24.93 -7.93
C ALA A 114 -1.08 24.92 -6.39
N ILE A 115 -1.60 23.84 -5.81
CA ILE A 115 -1.66 23.65 -4.36
C ILE A 115 -0.25 23.62 -3.75
N ASN A 116 0.67 22.87 -4.36
CA ASN A 116 2.07 22.79 -3.90
C ASN A 116 2.77 24.16 -3.98
N ALA A 117 2.59 24.90 -5.07
CA ALA A 117 3.16 26.24 -5.22
C ALA A 117 2.61 27.21 -4.16
N GLY A 118 1.31 27.17 -3.87
CA GLY A 118 0.71 27.95 -2.78
C GLY A 118 1.27 27.57 -1.42
N GLY A 119 1.44 26.27 -1.15
CA GLY A 119 2.08 25.78 0.07
C GLY A 119 3.52 26.29 0.20
N VAL A 120 4.35 26.15 -0.83
CA VAL A 120 5.75 26.61 -0.81
C VAL A 120 5.81 28.12 -0.59
N LEU A 121 4.93 28.90 -1.25
CA LEU A 121 4.85 30.34 -1.06
C LEU A 121 4.59 30.71 0.42
N LEU A 122 3.60 30.08 1.06
CA LEU A 122 3.33 30.32 2.47
C LEU A 122 4.50 29.92 3.38
N GLY A 123 5.21 28.83 3.05
CA GLY A 123 6.41 28.41 3.77
C GLY A 123 7.56 29.43 3.64
N VAL A 124 7.76 29.99 2.46
CA VAL A 124 8.76 31.06 2.22
C VAL A 124 8.39 32.34 2.97
N VAL A 125 7.12 32.73 2.96
CA VAL A 125 6.63 33.90 3.71
C VAL A 125 6.83 33.71 5.21
N TYR A 126 6.53 32.52 5.74
CA TYR A 126 6.79 32.20 7.14
C TYR A 126 8.28 32.31 7.48
N ASN A 127 9.15 31.64 6.72
CA ASN A 127 10.59 31.65 6.94
C ASN A 127 11.22 33.05 6.86
N ALA A 128 10.65 33.96 6.05
CA ALA A 128 11.12 35.34 5.97
C ALA A 128 10.70 36.18 7.19
N GLY A 129 9.62 35.79 7.87
CA GLY A 129 9.04 36.49 9.03
C GLY A 129 9.39 35.88 10.40
N THR A 130 10.03 34.72 10.44
CA THR A 130 10.37 34.03 11.70
C THR A 130 11.87 33.77 11.84
N PRO A 131 12.41 33.78 13.07
CA PRO A 131 13.80 33.37 13.31
C PRO A 131 14.02 31.91 12.88
N ASP A 132 15.23 31.60 12.41
CA ASP A 132 15.62 30.22 12.10
C ASP A 132 15.89 29.44 13.39
N LEU A 133 14.87 28.72 13.86
CA LEU A 133 14.93 27.90 15.06
C LEU A 133 15.58 26.54 14.82
N TYR A 134 15.71 26.10 13.57
CA TYR A 134 16.29 24.80 13.24
C TYR A 134 17.22 24.91 12.02
N PRO A 135 18.44 25.43 12.26
CA PRO A 135 19.39 25.69 11.19
C PRO A 135 19.75 24.42 10.43
N ASN A 136 19.89 24.57 9.11
CA ASN A 136 20.35 23.50 8.22
C ASN A 136 19.45 22.23 8.21
N ASN A 137 18.16 22.37 8.57
CA ASN A 137 17.22 21.25 8.60
C ASN A 137 17.10 20.55 7.23
N ALA A 138 16.85 19.23 7.27
CA ALA A 138 16.72 18.41 6.07
C ALA A 138 15.46 18.74 5.26
N HIS A 139 14.39 19.19 5.93
CA HIS A 139 13.11 19.47 5.29
C HIS A 139 13.21 20.56 4.23
N HIS A 140 13.90 21.68 4.52
CA HIS A 140 14.04 22.77 3.56
C HIS A 140 14.78 22.32 2.30
N LYS A 141 15.89 21.58 2.46
CA LYS A 141 16.66 21.03 1.32
C LYS A 141 15.83 20.04 0.50
N LEU A 142 15.20 19.08 1.18
CA LEU A 142 14.37 18.07 0.53
C LEU A 142 13.14 18.70 -0.14
N GLY A 143 12.50 19.68 0.48
CA GLY A 143 11.33 20.38 -0.07
C GLY A 143 11.63 21.06 -1.41
N TRP A 144 12.78 21.72 -1.54
CA TRP A 144 13.21 22.29 -2.82
C TRP A 144 13.52 21.21 -3.86
N ILE A 145 14.27 20.17 -3.49
CA ILE A 145 14.59 19.05 -4.40
C ILE A 145 13.32 18.39 -4.92
N VAL A 146 12.40 18.06 -4.02
CA VAL A 146 11.14 17.37 -4.32
C VAL A 146 10.21 18.26 -5.15
N THR A 147 10.11 19.56 -4.83
CA THR A 147 9.30 20.51 -5.62
C THR A 147 9.82 20.64 -7.05
N VAL A 148 11.14 20.75 -7.23
CA VAL A 148 11.77 20.79 -8.55
C VAL A 148 11.56 19.47 -9.30
N ALA A 149 11.77 18.34 -8.63
CA ALA A 149 11.61 17.02 -9.22
C ALA A 149 10.18 16.76 -9.72
N VAL A 150 9.16 17.08 -8.92
CA VAL A 150 7.77 16.86 -9.34
C VAL A 150 7.33 17.87 -10.39
N THR A 151 7.76 19.13 -10.31
CA THR A 151 7.49 20.13 -11.37
C THR A 151 8.11 19.70 -12.69
N ALA A 152 9.37 19.22 -12.66
CA ALA A 152 10.04 18.67 -13.83
C ALA A 152 9.31 17.42 -14.37
N GLN A 153 8.88 16.51 -13.49
CA GLN A 153 8.16 15.29 -13.88
C GLN A 153 6.85 15.62 -14.63
N VAL A 154 6.04 16.57 -14.13
CA VAL A 154 4.81 16.98 -14.81
C VAL A 154 5.11 17.67 -16.14
N ALA A 155 6.13 18.54 -16.20
CA ALA A 155 6.54 19.20 -17.43
C ALA A 155 7.03 18.21 -18.50
N VAL A 156 7.87 17.24 -18.12
CA VAL A 156 8.33 16.15 -18.98
C VAL A 156 7.17 15.29 -19.46
N GLY A 157 6.25 14.93 -18.56
CA GLY A 157 5.05 14.16 -18.91
C GLY A 157 4.16 14.88 -19.92
N LEU A 158 3.99 16.20 -19.77
CA LEU A 158 3.27 17.04 -20.73
C LEU A 158 3.98 17.10 -22.09
N LEU A 159 5.29 17.38 -22.10
CA LEU A 159 6.09 17.44 -23.32
C LEU A 159 6.08 16.10 -24.07
N ALA A 160 6.24 14.98 -23.35
CA ALA A 160 6.25 13.65 -23.93
C ALA A 160 4.89 13.23 -24.50
N ARG A 161 3.78 13.67 -23.89
CA ARG A 161 2.41 13.46 -24.39
C ARG A 161 2.13 14.32 -25.63
N VAL A 162 2.49 15.61 -25.61
CA VAL A 162 2.26 16.54 -26.73
C VAL A 162 3.13 16.21 -27.94
N ALA A 163 4.34 15.70 -27.74
CA ALA A 163 5.26 15.35 -28.81
C ALA A 163 5.09 13.92 -29.36
N GLY A 164 4.14 13.12 -28.85
CA GLY A 164 3.98 11.71 -29.22
C GLY A 164 5.15 10.80 -28.80
N MET A 165 6.12 11.33 -28.04
CA MET A 165 7.35 10.61 -27.66
C MET A 165 7.11 9.52 -26.61
N MET A 166 6.00 9.61 -25.85
CA MET A 166 5.51 8.53 -25.01
C MET A 166 5.26 7.23 -25.79
N LYS A 167 4.89 7.31 -27.09
CA LYS A 167 4.65 6.15 -27.96
C LYS A 167 5.96 5.66 -28.60
N ARG A 168 6.80 6.58 -29.08
CA ARG A 168 8.06 6.30 -29.82
C ARG A 168 9.16 5.63 -28.97
N HIS A 169 9.23 5.95 -27.69
CA HIS A 169 10.21 5.39 -26.75
C HIS A 169 9.62 4.45 -25.72
N SER A 170 8.35 4.07 -25.83
CA SER A 170 7.86 2.91 -25.11
C SER A 170 8.61 1.71 -25.69
N PRO A 171 9.60 1.13 -24.99
CA PRO A 171 10.15 -0.13 -25.45
C PRO A 171 8.96 -1.09 -25.45
N LYS A 172 8.86 -1.97 -26.45
CA LYS A 172 7.99 -3.17 -26.36
C LYS A 172 8.31 -4.04 -25.11
N SER A 173 9.18 -3.58 -24.18
CA SER A 173 9.70 -4.30 -23.02
C SER A 173 9.80 -3.54 -21.67
N SER A 174 9.31 -2.31 -21.46
CA SER A 174 9.48 -1.64 -20.13
C SER A 174 8.25 -1.06 -19.42
N GLY A 175 7.11 -0.93 -20.10
CA GLY A 175 5.84 -0.79 -19.39
C GLY A 175 5.35 -2.19 -19.02
N ARG A 176 5.73 -2.69 -17.83
CA ARG A 176 5.18 -3.96 -17.35
C ARG A 176 3.64 -3.86 -17.42
N PRO A 177 2.94 -4.79 -18.10
CA PRO A 177 1.47 -4.87 -18.06
C PRO A 177 0.91 -4.93 -16.63
N GLU A 178 1.78 -5.29 -15.67
CA GLU A 178 1.57 -5.37 -14.23
C GLU A 178 1.05 -4.06 -13.61
N GLU A 179 1.62 -2.91 -13.98
CA GLU A 179 1.15 -1.62 -13.44
C GLU A 179 -0.19 -1.19 -14.09
N ARG A 180 -0.45 -1.68 -15.32
CA ARG A 180 -1.55 -1.23 -16.21
C ARG A 180 -2.88 -1.96 -16.02
N GLN A 181 -2.92 -3.12 -15.36
CA GLN A 181 -4.13 -3.97 -15.32
C GLN A 181 -4.50 -4.46 -13.91
N GLY A 182 -4.23 -3.65 -12.87
CA GLY A 182 -4.57 -4.00 -11.48
C GLY A 182 -6.07 -4.07 -11.13
N PHE A 183 -6.96 -3.96 -12.11
CA PHE A 183 -8.37 -4.31 -11.98
C PHE A 183 -8.93 -4.61 -13.37
N ILE A 184 -9.26 -5.87 -13.63
CA ILE A 184 -10.11 -6.23 -14.77
C ILE A 184 -11.55 -5.97 -14.29
N PRO A 185 -12.24 -4.91 -14.73
CA PRO A 185 -13.67 -4.81 -14.48
C PRO A 185 -14.33 -6.04 -15.11
N VAL A 186 -15.21 -6.70 -14.36
CA VAL A 186 -15.96 -7.85 -14.89
C VAL A 186 -16.71 -7.36 -16.12
N SER A 187 -16.35 -7.87 -17.31
CA SER A 187 -17.11 -7.58 -18.53
C SER A 187 -18.48 -8.24 -18.40
N THR A 188 -19.50 -7.59 -18.97
CA THR A 188 -20.85 -8.17 -19.05
C THR A 188 -20.84 -9.54 -19.74
N GLU A 189 -19.91 -9.75 -20.68
CA GLU A 189 -19.68 -11.05 -21.30
C GLU A 189 -19.08 -12.09 -20.34
N ALA A 190 -18.16 -11.72 -19.44
CA ALA A 190 -17.60 -12.65 -18.45
C ALA A 190 -18.62 -13.01 -17.35
N MET A 191 -19.55 -12.12 -17.01
CA MET A 191 -20.69 -12.46 -16.16
C MET A 191 -21.63 -13.43 -16.86
N ALA A 192 -21.93 -13.19 -18.14
CA ALA A 192 -22.77 -14.07 -18.96
C ALA A 192 -22.12 -15.45 -19.18
N GLU A 193 -20.79 -15.52 -19.31
CA GLU A 193 -20.06 -16.80 -19.43
C GLU A 193 -20.02 -17.58 -18.10
N HIS A 194 -20.00 -16.87 -16.95
CA HIS A 194 -20.11 -17.52 -15.64
C HIS A 194 -21.54 -18.03 -15.38
N GLU A 195 -22.57 -17.27 -15.78
CA GLU A 195 -23.97 -17.70 -15.74
C GLU A 195 -24.25 -18.86 -16.71
N SER A 196 -23.55 -18.93 -17.85
CA SER A 196 -23.69 -20.04 -18.80
C SER A 196 -22.94 -21.31 -18.39
N ARG A 197 -21.83 -21.19 -17.63
CA ARG A 197 -21.09 -22.35 -17.08
C ARG A 197 -21.74 -23.01 -15.87
N TYR A 198 -22.61 -22.32 -15.15
CA TYR A 198 -23.34 -22.85 -14.00
C TYR A 198 -24.85 -22.66 -14.19
N PRO A 199 -25.53 -23.53 -14.94
CA PRO A 199 -26.98 -23.50 -15.00
C PRO A 199 -27.54 -23.71 -13.58
N PRO A 200 -28.55 -22.93 -13.15
CA PRO A 200 -29.19 -23.14 -11.87
C PRO A 200 -29.88 -24.52 -11.88
N GLU A 201 -29.50 -25.36 -10.92
CA GLU A 201 -30.19 -26.60 -10.57
C GLU A 201 -31.70 -26.34 -10.33
N PRO A 202 -32.62 -27.27 -10.70
CA PRO A 202 -34.03 -26.94 -10.92
C PRO A 202 -34.93 -26.89 -9.67
N TYR A 203 -34.39 -26.65 -8.48
CA TYR A 203 -35.21 -26.52 -7.26
C TYR A 203 -34.73 -25.38 -6.36
N GLY A 204 -35.37 -24.21 -6.54
CA GLY A 204 -35.17 -23.05 -5.69
C GLY A 204 -36.22 -21.99 -6.01
N ARG A 205 -37.43 -22.18 -5.48
CA ARG A 205 -38.57 -21.27 -5.63
C ARG A 205 -38.25 -19.94 -4.91
N PHE A 206 -37.65 -18.98 -5.62
CA PHE A 206 -37.63 -17.59 -5.18
C PHE A 206 -38.93 -16.92 -5.61
N SER A 207 -39.83 -16.74 -4.63
CA SER A 207 -40.99 -15.87 -4.77
C SER A 207 -40.51 -14.43 -4.94
N GLN A 208 -40.64 -13.91 -6.16
CA GLN A 208 -40.80 -12.47 -6.39
C GLN A 208 -42.23 -12.26 -6.89
N ASP A 209 -43.19 -12.46 -5.97
CA ASP A 209 -44.49 -11.84 -6.10
C ASP A 209 -44.37 -10.43 -5.51
N SER A 210 -44.39 -9.44 -6.40
CA SER A 210 -44.69 -8.06 -6.05
C SER A 210 -45.34 -7.39 -7.25
N GLY A 211 -46.67 -7.53 -7.29
CA GLY A 211 -47.55 -6.42 -7.63
C GLY A 211 -47.71 -6.10 -9.12
N GLN A 212 -48.43 -6.96 -9.82
CA GLN A 212 -49.15 -6.57 -11.04
C GLN A 212 -50.18 -5.47 -10.71
N GLY A 213 -49.93 -4.25 -11.20
CA GLY A 213 -50.93 -3.21 -11.34
C GLY A 213 -51.79 -3.50 -12.55
N THR A 214 -53.09 -3.68 -12.33
CA THR A 214 -54.09 -3.92 -13.37
C THR A 214 -54.39 -2.65 -14.15
N GLU A 215 -54.03 -2.60 -15.42
CA GLU A 215 -54.63 -1.67 -16.38
C GLU A 215 -55.31 -2.44 -17.52
N PRO A 216 -56.65 -2.37 -17.62
CA PRO A 216 -57.39 -2.98 -18.72
C PRO A 216 -57.54 -1.95 -19.85
N LYS A 217 -56.84 -2.18 -20.97
CA LYS A 217 -57.18 -1.82 -22.38
C LYS A 217 -55.90 -1.53 -23.17
N THR A 218 -55.55 -2.42 -24.10
CA THR A 218 -55.57 -2.12 -25.54
C THR A 218 -55.27 -3.38 -26.37
N GLU A 219 -56.09 -3.55 -27.39
CA GLU A 219 -56.02 -4.60 -28.42
C GLU A 219 -54.82 -4.36 -29.37
N SER A 220 -54.27 -5.44 -29.91
CA SER A 220 -54.41 -5.78 -31.34
C SER A 220 -53.15 -6.40 -31.97
N LEU A 221 -53.31 -7.68 -32.34
CA LEU A 221 -53.10 -8.24 -33.67
C LEU A 221 -51.69 -8.64 -34.15
N ARG A 222 -51.63 -9.95 -34.46
CA ARG A 222 -51.05 -10.62 -35.65
C ARG A 222 -49.56 -11.00 -35.56
N SER A 223 -49.25 -12.29 -35.27
CA SER A 223 -49.10 -13.43 -36.22
C SER A 223 -47.87 -13.26 -37.15
N HIS A 224 -46.93 -14.19 -37.29
CA HIS A 224 -47.07 -15.63 -37.53
C HIS A 224 -45.80 -16.40 -37.13
N SER A 225 -46.00 -17.62 -36.64
CA SER A 225 -45.02 -18.70 -36.69
C SER A 225 -44.87 -19.21 -38.12
N LEU A 226 -43.66 -19.52 -38.56
CA LEU A 226 -43.39 -20.54 -39.59
C LEU A 226 -42.10 -21.29 -39.24
N SER A 227 -42.23 -22.60 -39.18
CA SER A 227 -41.20 -23.61 -39.02
C SER A 227 -40.97 -24.30 -40.36
N SER A 228 -39.71 -24.47 -40.74
CA SER A 228 -39.17 -25.44 -41.71
C SER A 228 -37.65 -25.34 -41.55
N GLY A 229 -36.83 -26.38 -41.50
CA GLY A 229 -36.96 -27.77 -41.92
C GLY A 229 -35.65 -28.10 -42.65
N ALA A 230 -34.83 -28.95 -42.02
CA ALA A 230 -33.64 -29.69 -42.47
C ALA A 230 -32.99 -29.37 -43.84
N ASP A 231 -31.67 -29.16 -43.86
CA ASP A 231 -30.72 -30.11 -44.47
C ASP A 231 -29.26 -29.64 -44.32
N SER A 232 -28.38 -30.53 -43.87
CA SER A 232 -26.93 -30.43 -44.00
C SER A 232 -26.50 -31.08 -45.32
N PRO A 233 -25.45 -30.57 -45.98
CA PRO A 233 -24.31 -31.47 -46.18
C PRO A 233 -22.95 -30.81 -45.95
N ILE A 234 -22.05 -31.65 -45.44
CA ILE A 234 -20.62 -31.47 -45.19
C ILE A 234 -19.88 -31.03 -46.45
N ARG A 235 -19.02 -30.01 -46.34
CA ARG A 235 -17.80 -29.92 -47.15
C ARG A 235 -16.73 -29.06 -46.49
N ASP A 236 -15.60 -29.71 -46.25
CA ASP A 236 -14.32 -29.14 -45.84
C ASP A 236 -13.85 -28.02 -46.77
N ALA A 237 -13.46 -26.90 -46.19
CA ALA A 237 -12.45 -25.99 -46.71
C ALA A 237 -11.93 -25.14 -45.54
N HIS A 238 -10.80 -25.56 -44.96
CA HIS A 238 -9.95 -24.71 -44.13
C HIS A 238 -9.56 -23.44 -44.91
N PRO A 239 -9.87 -22.22 -44.42
CA PRO A 239 -9.04 -21.07 -44.70
C PRO A 239 -8.06 -20.92 -43.53
N ASP A 240 -6.81 -21.20 -43.83
CA ASP A 240 -5.65 -20.92 -42.99
C ASP A 240 -5.60 -19.40 -42.73
N TYR A 241 -6.22 -18.94 -41.63
CA TYR A 241 -6.09 -17.56 -41.17
C TYR A 241 -4.77 -17.43 -40.43
N HIS A 242 -3.71 -17.17 -41.20
CA HIS A 242 -2.55 -16.46 -40.69
C HIS A 242 -2.98 -15.04 -40.30
N HIS A 243 -3.43 -14.86 -39.05
CA HIS A 243 -3.49 -13.54 -38.44
C HIS A 243 -2.06 -13.05 -38.22
N HIS A 244 -1.59 -12.22 -39.15
CA HIS A 244 -0.59 -11.22 -38.83
C HIS A 244 -1.25 -10.21 -37.89
N ASP A 245 -0.99 -10.34 -36.59
CA ASP A 245 -1.22 -9.30 -35.59
C ASP A 245 -0.19 -8.19 -35.77
N ASP A 246 -0.34 -7.40 -36.82
CA ASP A 246 0.18 -6.04 -36.92
C ASP A 246 -1.01 -5.19 -37.40
N ASP A 247 -1.20 -4.00 -36.80
CA ASP A 247 -2.20 -2.96 -37.17
C ASP A 247 -3.50 -2.83 -36.33
N ALA A 248 -3.43 -3.04 -35.00
CA ALA A 248 -4.52 -2.64 -34.07
C ALA A 248 -4.21 -1.40 -33.18
N ASP A 249 -3.15 -0.65 -33.47
CA ASP A 249 -2.72 0.54 -32.69
C ASP A 249 -2.82 1.87 -33.47
N GLU A 250 -3.46 1.85 -34.65
CA GLU A 250 -3.56 3.01 -35.56
C GLU A 250 -4.85 3.85 -35.42
N ASP A 251 -5.93 3.30 -34.84
CA ASP A 251 -7.24 3.98 -34.87
C ASP A 251 -7.71 4.64 -33.54
N LEU A 252 -6.86 4.69 -32.51
CA LEU A 252 -7.22 5.31 -31.22
C LEU A 252 -6.65 6.72 -31.02
N GLU A 253 -6.53 7.52 -32.09
CA GLU A 253 -6.04 8.91 -32.03
C GLU A 253 -7.09 9.99 -32.38
N ALA A 254 -8.36 9.63 -32.58
CA ALA A 254 -9.35 10.61 -33.07
C ALA A 254 -10.15 11.40 -32.02
N HIS A 255 -10.13 11.06 -30.72
CA HIS A 255 -11.04 11.74 -29.76
C HIS A 255 -10.40 12.14 -28.41
N LEU A 256 -9.56 13.18 -28.44
CA LEU A 256 -9.21 13.98 -27.27
C LEU A 256 -9.85 15.39 -27.33
N PRO A 257 -11.14 15.57 -26.93
CA PRO A 257 -11.70 16.91 -26.79
C PRO A 257 -11.45 17.41 -25.36
N MET A 258 -10.28 18.01 -25.13
CA MET A 258 -10.14 19.00 -24.04
C MET A 258 -9.16 20.16 -24.34
N PHE A 259 -8.46 20.13 -25.49
CA PHE A 259 -7.76 21.28 -26.03
C PHE A 259 -8.04 21.45 -27.53
N SER A 260 -9.32 21.60 -27.88
CA SER A 260 -9.66 22.16 -29.19
C SER A 260 -9.50 23.68 -29.11
N LYS A 261 -8.54 24.21 -29.89
CA LYS A 261 -8.17 25.63 -30.09
C LYS A 261 -7.03 26.22 -29.23
N SER A 262 -5.84 25.62 -29.26
CA SER A 262 -4.58 26.39 -29.18
C SER A 262 -3.47 25.77 -30.04
N ASN A 263 -3.56 25.97 -31.36
CA ASN A 263 -2.56 25.47 -32.32
C ASN A 263 -1.14 26.04 -32.05
N GLN A 264 -1.02 27.17 -31.36
CA GLN A 264 0.26 27.79 -31.07
C GLN A 264 1.02 27.10 -29.92
N ALA A 265 0.37 26.83 -28.78
CA ALA A 265 1.05 26.20 -27.65
C ALA A 265 1.53 24.78 -27.99
N HIS A 266 0.71 24.00 -28.70
CA HIS A 266 1.09 22.67 -29.20
C HIS A 266 2.26 22.73 -30.17
N SER A 267 2.25 23.65 -31.13
CA SER A 267 3.35 23.77 -32.11
C SER A 267 4.67 24.23 -31.48
N VAL A 268 4.65 25.08 -30.45
CA VAL A 268 5.85 25.52 -29.73
C VAL A 268 6.43 24.36 -28.91
N MET A 269 5.60 23.66 -28.15
CA MET A 269 6.05 22.52 -27.33
C MET A 269 6.57 21.37 -28.19
N ALA A 270 5.94 21.08 -29.33
CA ALA A 270 6.41 20.09 -30.29
C ALA A 270 7.77 20.47 -30.91
N LYS A 271 7.97 21.77 -31.24
CA LYS A 271 9.27 22.27 -31.75
C LYS A 271 10.38 22.16 -30.70
N ILE A 272 10.08 22.41 -29.43
CA ILE A 272 11.04 22.27 -28.33
C ILE A 272 11.40 20.79 -28.16
N ALA A 273 10.41 19.90 -28.13
CA ALA A 273 10.61 18.46 -27.99
C ALA A 273 11.43 17.86 -29.14
N ALA A 274 11.22 18.32 -30.37
CA ALA A 274 11.94 17.86 -31.56
C ALA A 274 13.42 18.28 -31.58
N LYS A 275 13.82 19.30 -30.83
CA LYS A 275 15.24 19.74 -30.70
C LYS A 275 16.02 18.90 -29.68
N ILE A 276 15.36 18.09 -28.88
CA ILE A 276 15.99 17.27 -27.85
C ILE A 276 16.53 15.98 -28.47
N SER A 277 17.77 15.62 -28.14
CA SER A 277 18.39 14.39 -28.65
C SER A 277 17.72 13.11 -28.12
N ASP A 278 17.74 12.04 -28.92
CA ASP A 278 17.21 10.71 -28.57
C ASP A 278 17.83 10.12 -27.28
N ARG A 279 19.14 10.31 -27.09
CA ARG A 279 19.85 9.86 -25.88
C ARG A 279 19.36 10.58 -24.64
N PHE A 280 19.10 11.89 -24.77
CA PHE A 280 18.58 12.68 -23.67
C PHE A 280 17.14 12.30 -23.34
N TRP A 281 16.30 12.00 -24.34
CA TRP A 281 14.96 11.46 -24.12
C TRP A 281 14.96 10.16 -23.32
N LYS A 282 15.90 9.25 -23.56
CA LYS A 282 16.04 8.01 -22.77
C LYS A 282 16.33 8.29 -21.29
N ILE A 283 17.26 9.21 -21.01
CA ILE A 283 17.60 9.60 -19.63
C ILE A 283 16.41 10.28 -18.97
N LEU A 284 15.74 11.18 -19.69
CA LEU A 284 14.59 11.93 -19.20
C LEU A 284 13.40 11.02 -18.86
N LEU A 285 13.11 10.05 -19.72
CA LEU A 285 12.07 9.05 -19.49
C LEU A 285 12.45 8.07 -18.38
N PHE A 286 13.72 7.70 -18.26
CA PHE A 286 14.20 6.90 -17.14
C PHE A 286 13.98 7.62 -15.80
N ALA A 287 14.40 8.90 -15.71
CA ALA A 287 14.19 9.72 -14.53
C ALA A 287 12.69 9.94 -14.23
N TYR A 288 11.89 10.22 -15.26
CA TYR A 288 10.43 10.34 -15.15
C TYR A 288 9.82 9.07 -14.54
N ASN A 289 10.14 7.89 -15.07
CA ASN A 289 9.61 6.62 -14.58
C ASN A 289 10.09 6.29 -13.15
N PHE A 290 11.33 6.64 -12.81
CA PHE A 290 11.86 6.44 -11.46
C PHE A 290 11.13 7.32 -10.44
N ILE A 291 10.94 8.61 -10.74
CA ILE A 291 10.20 9.54 -9.88
C ILE A 291 8.74 9.09 -9.77
N ASP A 292 8.06 8.77 -10.88
CA ASP A 292 6.65 8.35 -10.89
C ASP A 292 6.39 7.13 -9.96
N ARG A 293 7.33 6.19 -9.92
CA ARG A 293 7.25 5.00 -9.04
C ARG A 293 7.53 5.28 -7.57
N THR A 294 8.34 6.29 -7.29
CA THR A 294 8.79 6.61 -5.91
C THR A 294 8.08 7.83 -5.33
N ILE A 295 7.23 8.52 -6.09
CA ILE A 295 6.67 9.83 -5.75
C ILE A 295 5.85 9.84 -4.45
N LEU A 296 5.11 8.75 -4.17
CA LEU A 296 4.33 8.65 -2.94
C LEU A 296 5.23 8.45 -1.70
N ILE A 297 6.32 7.68 -1.85
CA ILE A 297 7.32 7.50 -0.79
C ILE A 297 8.10 8.80 -0.57
N LEU A 298 8.49 9.50 -1.65
CA LEU A 298 9.11 10.82 -1.56
C LEU A 298 8.20 11.83 -0.86
N GLY A 299 6.90 11.82 -1.16
CA GLY A 299 5.90 12.64 -0.47
C GLY A 299 5.81 12.31 1.02
N PHE A 300 5.80 11.02 1.38
CA PHE A 300 5.83 10.58 2.78
C PHE A 300 7.10 11.09 3.50
N ILE A 301 8.28 10.96 2.88
CA ILE A 301 9.54 11.47 3.46
C ILE A 301 9.50 13.00 3.62
N ALA A 302 8.95 13.73 2.64
CA ALA A 302 8.81 15.19 2.71
C ALA A 302 7.88 15.62 3.86
N LEU A 303 6.75 14.92 4.05
CA LEU A 303 5.84 15.17 5.16
C LEU A 303 6.48 14.82 6.51
N CYS A 304 7.18 13.68 6.59
CA CYS A 304 7.88 13.25 7.81
C CYS A 304 8.95 14.25 8.23
N THR A 305 9.80 14.67 7.29
CA THR A 305 10.81 15.70 7.55
C THR A 305 10.20 17.03 7.91
N GLY A 306 9.00 17.35 7.40
CA GLY A 306 8.22 18.53 7.79
C GLY A 306 7.78 18.50 9.25
N ILE A 307 7.31 17.34 9.73
CA ILE A 307 6.96 17.14 11.14
C ILE A 307 8.20 17.29 12.03
N ILE A 308 9.31 16.66 11.64
CA ILE A 308 10.60 16.77 12.34
C ILE A 308 11.06 18.23 12.41
N ALA A 309 10.93 18.96 11.30
CA ALA A 309 11.30 20.37 11.25
C ALA A 309 10.40 21.23 12.14
N PHE A 310 9.09 21.01 12.10
CA PHE A 310 8.10 21.77 12.86
C PHE A 310 8.23 21.58 14.38
N GLY A 311 8.46 20.32 14.80
CA GLY A 311 8.70 19.96 16.20
C GLY A 311 10.13 20.24 16.68
N ARG A 312 11.07 20.54 15.76
CA ARG A 312 12.50 20.67 16.06
C ARG A 312 13.05 19.40 16.75
N PHE A 313 12.75 18.26 16.15
CA PHE A 313 13.18 16.96 16.67
C PHE A 313 14.55 16.53 16.11
N PHE A 314 15.25 15.68 16.85
CA PHE A 314 16.43 14.92 16.44
C PHE A 314 17.69 15.76 16.21
N GLU A 315 17.97 16.66 17.16
CA GLU A 315 19.23 17.41 17.20
C GLU A 315 20.36 16.63 17.89
N GLY A 316 21.59 16.87 17.42
CA GLY A 316 22.78 16.24 18.00
C GLY A 316 22.70 14.72 17.99
N HIS A 317 22.81 14.10 19.18
CA HIS A 317 22.78 12.65 19.32
C HIS A 317 21.37 12.04 19.19
N GLY A 318 20.31 12.86 19.31
CA GLY A 318 18.91 12.43 19.14
C GLY A 318 18.59 11.91 17.72
N ILE A 319 19.45 12.20 16.74
CA ILE A 319 19.31 11.70 15.36
C ILE A 319 19.30 10.18 15.26
N PHE A 320 20.05 9.46 16.11
CA PHE A 320 20.09 8.00 16.06
C PHE A 320 18.77 7.39 16.53
N SER A 321 18.21 7.93 17.61
CA SER A 321 16.88 7.57 18.10
C SER A 321 15.80 7.87 17.06
N GLY A 322 15.84 9.06 16.45
CA GLY A 322 14.91 9.45 15.39
C GLY A 322 14.97 8.55 14.17
N LEU A 323 16.17 8.31 13.64
CA LEU A 323 16.36 7.42 12.48
C LEU A 323 15.87 6.00 12.78
N ALA A 324 16.19 5.46 13.95
CA ALA A 324 15.73 4.13 14.34
C ALA A 324 14.21 4.03 14.35
N HIS A 325 13.52 4.96 15.00
CA HIS A 325 12.06 4.91 15.14
C HIS A 325 11.32 5.27 13.85
N TRP A 326 11.76 6.31 13.15
CA TRP A 326 11.07 6.80 11.95
C TRP A 326 11.26 5.90 10.73
N ILE A 327 12.45 5.32 10.55
CA ILE A 327 12.68 4.36 9.47
C ILE A 327 11.97 3.05 9.78
N LYS A 328 12.14 2.48 10.98
CA LYS A 328 11.51 1.20 11.36
C LYS A 328 9.98 1.31 11.34
N GLY A 329 9.43 2.34 11.96
CA GLY A 329 7.98 2.60 11.96
C GLY A 329 7.44 2.91 10.55
N GLY A 330 8.18 3.66 9.74
CA GLY A 330 7.83 3.93 8.34
C GLY A 330 7.77 2.68 7.47
N VAL A 331 8.64 1.69 7.71
CA VAL A 331 8.60 0.38 7.01
C VAL A 331 7.30 -0.37 7.35
N PHE A 332 6.92 -0.43 8.63
CA PHE A 332 5.65 -1.06 9.04
C PHE A 332 4.43 -0.32 8.49
N PHE A 333 4.46 1.02 8.50
CA PHE A 333 3.42 1.84 7.88
C PHE A 333 3.21 1.48 6.40
N TRP A 334 4.28 1.47 5.60
CA TRP A 334 4.19 1.13 4.18
C TRP A 334 3.85 -0.34 3.94
N LEU A 335 4.33 -1.26 4.78
CA LEU A 335 3.93 -2.67 4.73
C LEU A 335 2.42 -2.83 4.98
N GLY A 336 1.85 -2.04 5.89
CA GLY A 336 0.42 -1.99 6.13
C GLY A 336 -0.38 -1.42 4.96
N ILE A 337 0.11 -0.34 4.32
CA ILE A 337 -0.49 0.21 3.09
C ILE A 337 -0.43 -0.80 1.94
N LEU A 338 0.69 -1.50 1.77
CA LEU A 338 0.84 -2.57 0.78
C LEU A 338 -0.11 -3.73 1.08
N THR A 339 -0.26 -4.10 2.34
CA THR A 339 -1.20 -5.13 2.80
C THR A 339 -2.66 -4.77 2.47
N LEU A 340 -3.06 -3.51 2.73
CA LEU A 340 -4.36 -3.00 2.32
C LEU A 340 -4.53 -3.00 0.79
N GLY A 341 -3.48 -2.61 0.07
CA GLY A 341 -3.44 -2.64 -1.39
C GLY A 341 -3.65 -4.06 -1.96
N ARG A 342 -2.96 -5.06 -1.39
CA ARG A 342 -3.12 -6.49 -1.71
C ARG A 342 -4.56 -6.92 -1.48
N TRP A 343 -5.15 -6.59 -0.32
CA TRP A 343 -6.56 -6.87 -0.04
C TRP A 343 -7.50 -6.21 -1.04
N ALA A 344 -7.27 -4.96 -1.41
CA ALA A 344 -8.11 -4.23 -2.36
C ALA A 344 -8.04 -4.79 -3.81
N GLY A 345 -6.97 -5.52 -4.15
CA GLY A 345 -6.79 -6.16 -5.46
C GLY A 345 -5.53 -5.75 -6.22
N SER A 346 -4.69 -4.92 -5.62
CA SER A 346 -3.41 -4.51 -6.23
C SER A 346 -2.50 -5.71 -6.39
N PHE A 347 -1.75 -5.77 -7.50
CA PHE A 347 -0.82 -6.85 -7.81
C PHE A 347 -1.47 -8.24 -8.00
N GLY A 348 -2.76 -8.28 -8.34
CA GLY A 348 -3.47 -9.54 -8.62
C GLY A 348 -2.86 -10.34 -9.79
N GLU A 349 -2.27 -9.67 -10.77
CA GLU A 349 -1.55 -10.33 -11.86
C GLU A 349 -0.27 -11.06 -11.41
N LEU A 350 0.29 -10.68 -10.27
CA LEU A 350 1.40 -11.37 -9.60
C LEU A 350 0.90 -12.50 -8.67
N GLY A 351 -0.40 -12.60 -8.44
CA GLY A 351 -1.00 -13.47 -7.43
C GLY A 351 -0.86 -12.94 -6.00
N TRP A 352 -0.50 -11.66 -5.83
CA TRP A 352 -0.25 -11.09 -4.49
C TRP A 352 -1.54 -10.64 -3.78
N ALA A 353 -2.65 -10.53 -4.53
CA ALA A 353 -3.97 -10.13 -4.02
C ALA A 353 -4.80 -11.32 -3.49
N TRP A 354 -4.12 -12.33 -2.92
CA TRP A 354 -4.77 -13.55 -2.42
C TRP A 354 -5.58 -14.27 -3.52
N ASN A 355 -5.03 -14.37 -4.72
CA ASN A 355 -5.69 -14.89 -5.91
C ASN A 355 -4.78 -15.84 -6.70
N ILE A 356 -5.37 -16.70 -7.53
CA ILE A 356 -4.60 -17.52 -8.47
C ILE A 356 -3.97 -16.61 -9.52
N ARG A 357 -2.66 -16.80 -9.73
CA ARG A 357 -1.93 -16.10 -10.78
C ARG A 357 -2.47 -16.47 -12.17
N PRO A 358 -2.84 -15.50 -13.01
CA PRO A 358 -3.22 -15.75 -14.40
C PRO A 358 -2.04 -16.38 -15.18
N LYS A 359 -2.20 -17.62 -15.63
CA LYS A 359 -1.19 -18.33 -16.44
C LYS A 359 -1.21 -17.76 -17.86
N LYS A 360 -0.12 -17.14 -18.30
CA LYS A 360 0.12 -16.79 -19.72
C LYS A 360 1.22 -17.69 -20.29
N ALA A 361 1.10 -18.11 -21.55
CA ALA A 361 2.11 -18.93 -22.22
C ALA A 361 3.48 -18.22 -22.20
N GLY A 362 4.56 -18.96 -21.89
CA GLY A 362 5.94 -18.44 -21.85
C GLY A 362 6.30 -17.59 -20.61
N GLN A 363 5.54 -17.66 -19.51
CA GLN A 363 5.83 -16.86 -18.32
C GLN A 363 7.13 -17.24 -17.61
N LYS A 364 7.97 -16.23 -17.34
CA LYS A 364 9.16 -16.32 -16.46
C LYS A 364 8.75 -16.49 -14.99
N TRP A 365 9.67 -17.05 -14.19
CA TRP A 365 9.57 -17.13 -12.73
C TRP A 365 9.29 -15.75 -12.12
N ARG A 366 8.42 -15.70 -11.10
CA ARG A 366 8.12 -14.48 -10.34
C ARG A 366 8.03 -14.83 -8.85
N PRO A 367 8.53 -13.96 -7.96
CA PRO A 367 8.47 -14.21 -6.53
C PRO A 367 7.03 -14.08 -6.00
N SER A 368 6.69 -14.90 -5.02
CA SER A 368 5.49 -14.75 -4.20
C SER A 368 5.63 -13.51 -3.30
N ALA A 369 4.50 -12.99 -2.81
CA ALA A 369 4.52 -11.88 -1.87
C ALA A 369 5.29 -12.25 -0.59
N GLU A 370 5.08 -13.46 -0.08
CA GLU A 370 5.74 -13.95 1.14
C GLU A 370 7.26 -14.15 0.94
N PHE A 371 7.72 -14.48 -0.27
CA PHE A 371 9.15 -14.49 -0.59
C PHE A 371 9.74 -13.08 -0.53
N VAL A 372 9.04 -12.08 -1.08
CA VAL A 372 9.49 -10.68 -1.04
C VAL A 372 9.51 -10.16 0.40
N GLU A 373 8.48 -10.45 1.20
CA GLU A 373 8.45 -10.09 2.62
C GLU A 373 9.61 -10.76 3.39
N SER A 374 9.85 -12.05 3.16
CA SER A 374 10.99 -12.77 3.77
C SER A 374 12.35 -12.21 3.35
N ALA A 375 12.51 -11.85 2.07
CA ALA A 375 13.73 -11.25 1.55
C ALA A 375 13.97 -9.86 2.13
N LEU A 376 12.92 -9.05 2.33
CA LEU A 376 13.00 -7.75 2.99
C LEU A 376 13.41 -7.89 4.46
N ILE A 377 12.83 -8.86 5.18
CA ILE A 377 13.20 -9.17 6.57
C ILE A 377 14.67 -9.57 6.66
N PHE A 378 15.13 -10.45 5.76
CA PHE A 378 16.53 -10.89 5.71
C PHE A 378 17.49 -9.73 5.39
N PHE A 379 17.17 -8.92 4.39
CA PHE A 379 17.97 -7.78 3.99
C PHE A 379 18.05 -6.73 5.12
N TYR A 380 16.91 -6.44 5.75
CA TYR A 380 16.87 -5.56 6.91
C TYR A 380 17.73 -6.10 8.05
N GLY A 381 17.57 -7.36 8.46
CA GLY A 381 18.38 -7.95 9.54
C GLY A 381 19.89 -7.91 9.25
N SER A 382 20.25 -8.25 8.01
CA SER A 382 21.66 -8.32 7.55
C SER A 382 22.34 -6.96 7.47
N THR A 383 21.58 -5.88 7.26
CA THR A 383 22.12 -4.51 7.25
C THR A 383 22.08 -3.89 8.65
N ASN A 384 21.01 -4.10 9.40
CA ASN A 384 20.77 -3.45 10.70
C ASN A 384 21.68 -3.98 11.82
N ILE A 385 22.21 -5.21 11.70
CA ILE A 385 23.18 -5.76 12.66
C ILE A 385 24.43 -4.86 12.83
N PHE A 386 24.82 -4.13 11.78
CA PHE A 386 25.95 -3.20 11.81
C PHE A 386 25.59 -1.80 12.30
N LEU A 387 24.30 -1.47 12.35
CA LEU A 387 23.80 -0.14 12.69
C LEU A 387 23.49 0.01 14.19
N GLU A 388 23.34 -1.10 14.91
CA GLU A 388 22.80 -1.11 16.27
C GLU A 388 23.73 -0.49 17.31
N HIS A 389 25.05 -0.49 17.07
CA HIS A 389 26.04 0.14 17.96
C HIS A 389 26.52 1.52 17.44
N LEU A 390 25.81 2.14 16.50
CA LEU A 390 26.21 3.47 15.97
C LEU A 390 26.10 4.59 17.01
N GLY A 391 25.14 4.50 17.95
CA GLY A 391 25.00 5.48 19.04
C GLY A 391 26.17 5.44 20.03
N GLY A 392 26.79 4.26 20.22
CA GLY A 392 27.90 4.05 21.14
C GLY A 392 29.25 3.85 20.46
N TRP A 393 29.41 4.24 19.19
CA TRP A 393 30.55 3.82 18.36
C TRP A 393 31.91 4.09 19.03
N GLY A 394 32.63 3.01 19.33
CA GLY A 394 33.94 3.06 20.01
C GLY A 394 33.88 2.96 21.54
N GLY A 395 32.69 2.78 22.11
CA GLY A 395 32.44 2.53 23.53
C GLY A 395 32.17 1.05 23.86
N GLU A 396 31.76 0.79 25.10
CA GLU A 396 31.36 -0.55 25.55
C GLU A 396 29.95 -0.90 25.07
N TRP A 397 29.70 -2.19 24.82
CA TRP A 397 28.38 -2.68 24.43
C TRP A 397 27.42 -2.65 25.62
N SER A 398 26.30 -1.95 25.45
CA SER A 398 25.25 -1.92 26.47
C SER A 398 24.40 -3.20 26.44
N ALA A 399 23.67 -3.49 27.53
CA ALA A 399 22.70 -4.60 27.53
C ALA A 399 21.60 -4.41 26.46
N GLN A 400 21.21 -3.15 26.22
CA GLN A 400 20.25 -2.78 25.18
C GLN A 400 20.81 -3.04 23.76
N ASP A 401 22.09 -2.75 23.53
CA ASP A 401 22.75 -3.02 22.24
C ASP A 401 22.74 -4.53 21.94
N LEU A 402 23.01 -5.35 22.96
CA LEU A 402 22.99 -6.81 22.84
C LEU A 402 21.57 -7.36 22.60
N GLU A 403 20.56 -6.79 23.27
CA GLU A 403 19.16 -7.14 23.03
C GLU A 403 18.75 -6.80 21.61
N HIS A 404 19.02 -5.58 21.14
CA HIS A 404 18.68 -5.19 19.78
C HIS A 404 19.46 -6.00 18.73
N MET A 405 20.74 -6.31 18.98
CA MET A 405 21.51 -7.22 18.13
C MET A 405 20.85 -8.61 18.04
N SER A 406 20.32 -9.14 19.15
CA SER A 406 19.61 -10.43 19.15
C SER A 406 18.35 -10.39 18.27
N ILE A 407 17.64 -9.26 18.22
CA ILE A 407 16.51 -9.04 17.31
C ILE A 407 16.98 -9.07 15.85
N THR A 408 18.14 -8.50 15.52
CA THR A 408 18.65 -8.56 14.15
C THR A 408 19.00 -9.99 13.72
N VAL A 409 19.51 -10.82 14.63
CA VAL A 409 19.75 -12.25 14.37
C VAL A 409 18.44 -12.99 14.09
N LEU A 410 17.38 -12.70 14.84
CA LEU A 410 16.04 -13.23 14.57
C LEU A 410 15.57 -12.86 13.14
N PHE A 411 15.80 -11.63 12.70
CA PHE A 411 15.43 -11.19 11.35
C PHE A 411 16.25 -11.90 10.26
N ILE A 412 17.56 -12.08 10.46
CA ILE A 412 18.40 -12.83 9.52
C ILE A 412 17.91 -14.28 9.41
N GLY A 413 17.75 -14.97 10.54
CA GLY A 413 17.32 -16.36 10.58
C GLY A 413 15.91 -16.56 10.03
N GLY A 414 14.96 -15.74 10.48
CA GLY A 414 13.57 -15.78 10.02
C GLY A 414 13.43 -15.46 8.53
N GLY A 415 14.06 -14.39 8.05
CA GLY A 415 14.02 -14.02 6.64
C GLY A 415 14.66 -15.08 5.73
N LEU A 416 15.80 -15.65 6.13
CA LEU A 416 16.45 -16.75 5.40
C LEU A 416 15.56 -17.99 5.35
N CYS A 417 15.01 -18.40 6.50
CA CYS A 417 14.09 -19.55 6.58
C CYS A 417 12.87 -19.34 5.67
N GLY A 418 12.25 -18.15 5.70
CA GLY A 418 11.12 -17.83 4.85
C GLY A 418 11.44 -17.89 3.35
N MET A 419 12.60 -17.38 2.92
CA MET A 419 13.04 -17.49 1.52
C MET A 419 13.28 -18.95 1.09
N LEU A 420 13.82 -19.79 1.98
CA LEU A 420 14.08 -21.20 1.69
C LEU A 420 12.78 -21.99 1.50
N ILE A 421 11.75 -21.74 2.33
CA ILE A 421 10.42 -22.37 2.21
C ILE A 421 9.74 -22.04 0.87
N GLU A 422 9.92 -20.81 0.40
CA GLU A 422 9.37 -20.33 -0.86
C GLU A 422 10.17 -20.76 -2.10
N SER A 423 11.36 -21.35 -1.91
CA SER A 423 12.23 -21.73 -3.02
C SER A 423 11.78 -23.04 -3.68
N VAL A 424 11.43 -22.95 -4.97
CA VAL A 424 11.07 -24.12 -5.81
C VAL A 424 12.21 -25.15 -5.86
N LYS A 425 13.47 -24.69 -5.89
CA LYS A 425 14.64 -25.59 -5.92
C LYS A 425 14.73 -26.39 -4.63
N ILE A 426 14.59 -25.73 -3.48
CA ILE A 426 14.64 -26.40 -2.16
C ILE A 426 13.47 -27.37 -2.03
N ARG A 427 12.27 -26.95 -2.45
CA ARG A 427 11.09 -27.84 -2.48
C ARG A 427 11.33 -29.09 -3.33
N HIS A 428 11.94 -28.95 -4.51
CA HIS A 428 12.25 -30.09 -5.38
C HIS A 428 13.32 -31.02 -4.78
N LEU A 429 14.28 -30.48 -4.03
CA LEU A 429 15.27 -31.27 -3.29
C LEU A 429 14.62 -32.03 -2.13
N LEU A 430 13.72 -31.38 -1.38
CA LEU A 430 12.98 -32.00 -0.27
C LEU A 430 12.03 -33.10 -0.76
N ASN A 431 11.41 -32.92 -1.92
CA ASN A 431 10.50 -33.89 -2.52
C ASN A 431 11.23 -35.03 -3.26
N HIS A 432 12.55 -34.93 -3.48
CA HIS A 432 13.29 -35.89 -4.32
C HIS A 432 13.16 -37.33 -3.80
N THR A 433 13.31 -37.53 -2.50
CA THR A 433 13.24 -38.87 -1.88
C THR A 433 11.84 -39.48 -1.98
N VAL A 434 10.80 -38.65 -1.89
CA VAL A 434 9.41 -39.07 -2.04
C VAL A 434 9.09 -39.39 -3.50
N ALA A 435 9.55 -38.56 -4.44
CA ALA A 435 9.40 -38.80 -5.86
C ALA A 435 10.13 -40.09 -6.30
N GLU A 436 11.32 -40.34 -5.75
CA GLU A 436 12.09 -41.57 -5.99
C GLU A 436 11.38 -42.81 -5.40
N ALA A 437 10.85 -42.71 -4.18
CA ALA A 437 10.07 -43.79 -3.56
C ALA A 437 8.76 -44.08 -4.31
N ALA A 438 8.09 -43.04 -4.83
CA ALA A 438 6.89 -43.18 -5.65
C ALA A 438 7.20 -43.83 -7.01
N ALA A 439 8.32 -43.46 -7.64
CA ALA A 439 8.79 -44.08 -8.89
C ALA A 439 9.25 -45.54 -8.70
N ALA A 440 9.76 -45.89 -7.51
CA ALA A 440 10.19 -47.25 -7.18
C ALA A 440 9.06 -48.20 -6.75
N SER A 441 7.83 -47.69 -6.55
CA SER A 441 6.68 -48.52 -6.19
C SER A 441 6.19 -49.32 -7.41
N PRO A 442 6.29 -50.66 -7.42
CA PRO A 442 5.87 -51.46 -8.55
C PRO A 442 4.34 -51.45 -8.63
N THR A 443 3.82 -51.13 -9.81
CA THR A 443 2.42 -51.33 -10.20
C THR A 443 1.90 -52.64 -9.64
N ARG A 444 0.85 -52.54 -8.82
CA ARG A 444 0.07 -53.66 -8.28
C ARG A 444 -0.22 -54.63 -9.43
N SER A 445 0.32 -55.83 -9.34
CA SER A 445 0.16 -56.92 -10.28
C SER A 445 -1.32 -57.25 -10.50
N SER A 446 -1.84 -56.94 -11.69
CA SER A 446 -3.04 -57.59 -12.21
C SER A 446 -2.62 -58.54 -13.34
N HIS A 447 -3.07 -59.78 -13.23
CA HIS A 447 -2.77 -60.92 -14.09
C HIS A 447 -2.69 -60.62 -15.60
N PRO A 448 -1.82 -61.33 -16.34
CA PRO A 448 -1.91 -61.37 -17.79
C PRO A 448 -3.13 -62.22 -18.14
N HIS A 449 -4.23 -61.58 -18.51
CA HIS A 449 -5.18 -61.99 -19.54
C HIS A 449 -6.46 -61.14 -19.38
N ASP A 450 -6.83 -60.51 -20.49
CA ASP A 450 -8.13 -59.94 -20.84
C ASP A 450 -8.36 -58.43 -20.56
N LEU A 451 -8.64 -57.71 -21.67
CA LEU A 451 -9.15 -56.34 -21.84
C LEU A 451 -8.11 -55.20 -21.92
N GLU A 452 -7.36 -55.19 -23.01
CA GLU A 452 -6.57 -54.05 -23.49
C GLU A 452 -7.44 -52.87 -23.93
N HIS A 453 -6.92 -51.66 -23.68
CA HIS A 453 -7.35 -50.32 -24.14
C HIS A 453 -8.20 -49.42 -23.22
N ALA A 454 -9.00 -49.94 -22.27
CA ALA A 454 -9.79 -49.06 -21.38
C ALA A 454 -9.16 -48.84 -19.98
N SER A 455 -8.32 -49.77 -19.52
CA SER A 455 -7.73 -49.78 -18.17
C SER A 455 -6.38 -49.06 -18.09
N ALA A 456 -5.64 -48.97 -19.20
CA ALA A 456 -4.35 -48.27 -19.28
C ALA A 456 -4.49 -46.75 -19.11
N HIS A 457 -5.49 -46.14 -19.76
CA HIS A 457 -5.80 -44.72 -19.56
C HIS A 457 -6.23 -44.40 -18.13
N ARG A 458 -7.02 -45.27 -17.50
CA ARG A 458 -7.50 -45.09 -16.12
C ARG A 458 -6.39 -45.28 -15.07
N GLY A 459 -5.46 -46.19 -15.30
CA GLY A 459 -4.29 -46.40 -14.43
C GLY A 459 -3.28 -45.27 -14.52
N GLN A 460 -3.11 -44.70 -15.71
CA GLN A 460 -2.22 -43.57 -15.96
C GLN A 460 -2.82 -42.25 -15.42
N GLU A 461 -4.11 -41.99 -15.61
CA GLU A 461 -4.81 -40.87 -14.97
C GLU A 461 -4.75 -40.94 -13.43
N ASN A 462 -4.94 -42.13 -12.84
CA ASN A 462 -4.83 -42.30 -11.38
C ASN A 462 -3.40 -42.08 -10.85
N GLN A 463 -2.37 -42.55 -11.57
CA GLN A 463 -0.97 -42.26 -11.21
C GLN A 463 -0.62 -40.78 -11.37
N ASP A 464 -1.12 -40.13 -12.42
CA ASP A 464 -0.94 -38.69 -12.64
C ASP A 464 -1.65 -37.86 -11.56
N HIS A 465 -2.78 -38.35 -11.03
CA HIS A 465 -3.47 -37.74 -9.88
C HIS A 465 -2.74 -37.99 -8.55
N GLU A 466 -2.17 -39.18 -8.30
CA GLU A 466 -1.40 -39.49 -7.08
C GLU A 466 -0.06 -38.74 -7.01
N LEU A 467 0.55 -38.43 -8.17
CA LEU A 467 1.78 -37.65 -8.30
C LEU A 467 1.53 -36.14 -8.47
N SER A 468 0.27 -35.72 -8.51
CA SER A 468 -0.09 -34.30 -8.65
C SER A 468 0.26 -33.51 -7.39
N GLU A 469 0.81 -32.30 -7.59
CA GLU A 469 1.11 -31.41 -6.46
C GLU A 469 -0.18 -31.01 -5.72
N PRO A 470 -0.16 -30.93 -4.38
CA PRO A 470 -1.32 -30.50 -3.61
C PRO A 470 -1.84 -29.12 -4.06
N GLU A 471 -3.16 -28.89 -4.00
CA GLU A 471 -3.76 -27.59 -4.33
C GLU A 471 -3.16 -26.43 -3.52
N SER A 472 -2.65 -26.70 -2.32
CA SER A 472 -1.96 -25.73 -1.47
C SER A 472 -0.63 -25.24 -2.02
N TYR A 473 -0.05 -25.91 -3.03
CA TYR A 473 1.18 -25.44 -3.70
C TYR A 473 0.89 -24.36 -4.74
N ALA A 474 -0.37 -24.18 -5.14
CA ALA A 474 -0.78 -23.17 -6.11
C ALA A 474 -0.63 -21.73 -5.57
N PHE A 475 -0.59 -21.55 -4.25
CA PHE A 475 -0.50 -20.25 -3.58
C PHE A 475 0.39 -20.34 -2.33
N SER A 476 1.15 -19.30 -2.01
CA SER A 476 2.04 -19.30 -0.84
C SER A 476 1.32 -18.90 0.44
N THR A 477 1.38 -19.76 1.46
CA THR A 477 0.92 -19.49 2.83
C THR A 477 2.06 -19.62 3.83
N ASN A 478 3.19 -18.95 3.56
CA ASN A 478 4.35 -19.00 4.43
C ASN A 478 4.14 -18.12 5.68
N PRO A 479 4.10 -18.69 6.91
CA PRO A 479 3.82 -17.93 8.12
C PRO A 479 5.04 -17.23 8.72
N ILE A 480 6.26 -17.48 8.20
CA ILE A 480 7.49 -16.99 8.80
C ILE A 480 7.57 -15.46 8.88
N PRO A 481 7.19 -14.68 7.85
CA PRO A 481 7.15 -13.22 7.97
C PRO A 481 6.25 -12.75 9.12
N ALA A 482 5.05 -13.31 9.26
CA ALA A 482 4.13 -12.98 10.34
C ALA A 482 4.69 -13.37 11.72
N LEU A 483 5.38 -14.50 11.82
CA LEU A 483 6.04 -14.95 13.05
C LEU A 483 7.15 -13.97 13.50
N VAL A 484 7.99 -13.51 12.58
CA VAL A 484 9.05 -12.53 12.92
C VAL A 484 8.43 -11.24 13.47
N ILE A 485 7.38 -10.73 12.83
CA ILE A 485 6.67 -9.52 13.29
C ILE A 485 5.97 -9.79 14.64
N LEU A 486 5.44 -10.99 14.86
CA LEU A 486 4.78 -11.38 16.12
C LEU A 486 5.76 -11.32 17.28
N LEU A 487 6.92 -11.95 17.12
CA LEU A 487 7.97 -12.01 18.12
C LEU A 487 8.54 -10.61 18.40
N LEU A 488 8.75 -9.80 17.36
CA LEU A 488 9.14 -8.39 17.53
C LEU A 488 8.12 -7.64 18.40
N GLY A 489 6.83 -7.77 18.09
CA GLY A 489 5.78 -7.09 18.84
C GLY A 489 5.76 -7.48 20.31
N ILE A 490 5.90 -8.79 20.60
CA ILE A 490 5.95 -9.31 21.98
C ILE A 490 7.17 -8.75 22.72
N MET A 491 8.37 -8.91 22.17
CA MET A 491 9.63 -8.47 22.80
C MET A 491 9.61 -6.98 23.12
N MET A 492 9.20 -6.17 22.15
CA MET A 492 9.21 -4.71 22.29
C MET A 492 8.07 -4.19 23.17
N SER A 493 6.96 -4.92 23.28
CA SER A 493 5.88 -4.60 24.22
C SER A 493 6.27 -4.84 25.69
N SER A 494 7.23 -5.72 25.94
CA SER A 494 7.79 -6.02 27.27
C SER A 494 9.05 -5.23 27.59
N HIS A 495 9.60 -4.48 26.64
CA HIS A 495 10.83 -3.72 26.82
C HIS A 495 10.58 -2.49 27.70
N THR A 496 11.23 -2.42 28.86
CA THR A 496 11.16 -1.26 29.77
C THR A 496 12.00 -0.12 29.22
N GLN A 497 11.43 1.09 29.17
CA GLN A 497 12.10 2.31 28.71
C GLN A 497 12.43 3.22 29.90
N GLU A 498 13.23 4.27 29.67
CA GLU A 498 13.66 5.21 30.72
C GLU A 498 12.50 5.97 31.38
N SER A 499 11.43 6.25 30.62
CA SER A 499 10.20 6.88 31.12
C SER A 499 8.99 5.95 31.02
N MET A 500 8.03 6.18 31.91
CA MET A 500 6.75 5.46 31.94
C MET A 500 5.93 5.73 30.66
N VAL A 501 5.95 6.97 30.17
CA VAL A 501 5.30 7.34 28.91
C VAL A 501 5.93 6.59 27.74
N SER A 502 7.27 6.55 27.65
CA SER A 502 7.96 5.80 26.58
C SER A 502 7.61 4.31 26.63
N SER A 503 7.63 3.71 27.83
CA SER A 503 7.27 2.29 28.03
C SER A 503 5.82 2.00 27.60
N MET A 504 4.88 2.92 27.91
CA MET A 504 3.49 2.78 27.51
C MET A 504 3.30 2.85 26.00
N VAL A 505 3.94 3.81 25.33
CA VAL A 505 3.89 3.94 23.86
C VAL A 505 4.54 2.72 23.18
N HIS A 506 5.64 2.19 23.74
CA HIS A 506 6.27 0.96 23.25
C HIS A 506 5.36 -0.26 23.34
N LYS A 507 4.67 -0.41 24.48
CA LYS A 507 3.65 -1.43 24.66
C LYS A 507 2.50 -1.30 23.66
N GLN A 508 2.05 -0.08 23.37
CA GLN A 508 0.97 0.17 22.40
C GLN A 508 1.33 -0.30 20.99
N TRP A 509 2.47 0.13 20.44
CA TRP A 509 2.83 -0.31 19.08
C TRP A 509 3.21 -1.78 19.02
N GLY A 510 3.87 -2.32 20.05
CA GLY A 510 4.20 -3.75 20.14
C GLY A 510 2.94 -4.61 20.09
N ASN A 511 1.91 -4.26 20.86
CA ASN A 511 0.62 -4.94 20.85
C ASN A 511 -0.10 -4.84 19.49
N LEU A 512 0.00 -3.70 18.79
CA LEU A 512 -0.60 -3.53 17.46
C LEU A 512 0.07 -4.44 16.41
N LEU A 513 1.40 -4.56 16.44
CA LEU A 513 2.12 -5.47 15.56
C LEU A 513 1.82 -6.94 15.89
N THR A 514 1.78 -7.30 17.17
CA THR A 514 1.35 -8.63 17.63
C THR A 514 -0.06 -8.96 17.14
N GLY A 515 -1.01 -8.04 17.29
CA GLY A 515 -2.38 -8.18 16.80
C GLY A 515 -2.45 -8.33 15.27
N ALA A 516 -1.65 -7.55 14.53
CA ALA A 516 -1.56 -7.67 13.08
C ALA A 516 -1.05 -9.05 12.64
N SER A 517 -0.03 -9.59 13.32
CA SER A 517 0.49 -10.92 13.02
C SER A 517 -0.51 -12.04 13.31
N PHE A 518 -1.28 -11.93 14.41
CA PHE A 518 -2.37 -12.89 14.66
C PHE A 518 -3.44 -12.82 13.56
N ALA A 519 -3.84 -11.62 13.14
CA ALA A 519 -4.79 -11.43 12.05
C ALA A 519 -4.27 -12.01 10.72
N ARG A 520 -2.98 -11.83 10.39
CA ARG A 520 -2.33 -12.44 9.22
C ARG A 520 -2.27 -13.96 9.34
N GLY A 521 -2.00 -14.49 10.54
CA GLY A 521 -2.08 -15.93 10.83
C GLY A 521 -3.48 -16.49 10.53
N LEU A 522 -4.54 -15.79 10.95
CA LEU A 522 -5.91 -16.16 10.61
C LEU A 522 -6.18 -16.09 9.11
N THR A 523 -5.62 -15.11 8.38
CA THR A 523 -5.67 -15.09 6.92
C THR A 523 -5.10 -16.37 6.32
N TYR A 524 -3.93 -16.82 6.78
CA TYR A 524 -3.34 -18.08 6.29
C TYR A 524 -4.22 -19.29 6.63
N VAL A 525 -4.81 -19.35 7.82
CA VAL A 525 -5.75 -20.44 8.19
C VAL A 525 -6.96 -20.44 7.25
N VAL A 526 -7.57 -19.28 6.97
CA VAL A 526 -8.69 -19.18 6.03
C VAL A 526 -8.30 -19.62 4.63
N MET A 527 -7.13 -19.19 4.14
CA MET A 527 -6.62 -19.58 2.82
C MET A 527 -6.24 -21.05 2.73
N TRP A 528 -5.80 -21.65 3.83
CA TRP A 528 -5.54 -23.08 3.91
C TRP A 528 -6.85 -23.89 3.88
N LEU A 529 -7.87 -23.46 4.60
CA LEU A 529 -9.19 -24.13 4.63
C LEU A 529 -9.97 -23.96 3.32
N ARG A 530 -9.83 -22.82 2.65
CA ARG A 530 -10.45 -22.54 1.35
C ARG A 530 -9.44 -21.84 0.43
N PRO A 531 -8.62 -22.61 -0.30
CA PRO A 531 -7.62 -22.04 -1.19
C PRO A 531 -8.28 -21.21 -2.32
N PRO A 532 -7.62 -20.13 -2.77
CA PRO A 532 -8.16 -19.29 -3.84
C PRO A 532 -8.26 -20.12 -5.12
N ARG A 533 -9.43 -20.09 -5.76
CA ARG A 533 -9.70 -20.78 -7.04
C ARG A 533 -9.83 -19.84 -8.24
N SER A 534 -9.93 -18.55 -7.97
CA SER A 534 -10.19 -17.53 -8.98
C SER A 534 -8.97 -16.64 -9.20
N VAL A 535 -8.91 -16.03 -10.40
CA VAL A 535 -7.98 -14.94 -10.69
C VAL A 535 -8.37 -13.63 -10.00
N TYR A 536 -9.60 -13.53 -9.48
CA TYR A 536 -10.07 -12.37 -8.73
C TYR A 536 -9.56 -12.39 -7.28
N PRO A 537 -9.34 -11.21 -6.66
CA PRO A 537 -8.91 -11.11 -5.26
C PRO A 537 -9.90 -11.78 -4.30
N SER A 538 -9.42 -12.64 -3.40
CA SER A 538 -10.28 -13.35 -2.44
C SER A 538 -10.72 -12.50 -1.24
N ARG A 539 -10.04 -11.36 -0.99
CA ARG A 539 -10.37 -10.37 0.05
C ARG A 539 -10.62 -10.96 1.45
N PRO A 540 -9.67 -11.71 2.04
CA PRO A 540 -9.79 -12.20 3.40
C PRO A 540 -10.10 -11.06 4.40
N PRO A 541 -11.15 -11.16 5.24
CA PRO A 541 -11.55 -10.06 6.12
C PRO A 541 -10.50 -9.75 7.19
N THR A 542 -9.78 -10.77 7.68
CA THR A 542 -8.71 -10.63 8.68
C THR A 542 -7.52 -9.82 8.17
N GLU A 543 -7.34 -9.74 6.85
CA GLU A 543 -6.26 -8.97 6.25
C GLU A 543 -6.44 -7.45 6.39
N LEU A 544 -7.68 -6.98 6.54
CA LEU A 544 -7.96 -5.59 6.92
C LEU A 544 -7.46 -5.28 8.33
N LEU A 545 -7.60 -6.23 9.26
CA LEU A 545 -7.11 -6.08 10.63
C LEU A 545 -5.57 -6.11 10.65
N THR A 546 -4.94 -6.95 9.82
CA THR A 546 -3.50 -6.92 9.60
C THR A 546 -3.04 -5.56 9.10
N ALA A 547 -3.68 -5.02 8.05
CA ALA A 547 -3.35 -3.70 7.53
C ALA A 547 -3.49 -2.60 8.60
N PHE A 548 -4.62 -2.60 9.32
CA PHE A 548 -4.86 -1.63 10.39
C PHE A 548 -3.77 -1.70 11.47
N GLY A 549 -3.47 -2.89 11.99
CA GLY A 549 -2.46 -3.06 13.03
C GLY A 549 -1.05 -2.67 12.57
N LEU A 550 -0.67 -2.95 11.31
CA LEU A 550 0.62 -2.54 10.74
C LEU A 550 0.72 -1.03 10.53
N ILE A 551 -0.32 -0.38 9.99
CA ILE A 551 -0.33 1.07 9.77
C ILE A 551 -0.31 1.80 11.12
N SER A 552 -1.22 1.43 12.02
CA SER A 552 -1.31 2.02 13.36
C SER A 552 -0.04 1.76 14.18
N GLY A 553 0.45 0.51 14.19
CA GLY A 553 1.69 0.14 14.88
C GLY A 553 2.89 0.89 14.32
N GLY A 554 2.99 1.03 12.99
CA GLY A 554 4.04 1.82 12.34
C GLY A 554 4.04 3.29 12.77
N ILE A 555 2.86 3.93 12.80
CA ILE A 555 2.72 5.35 13.22
C ILE A 555 3.09 5.52 14.70
N ILE A 556 2.56 4.70 15.59
CA ILE A 556 2.87 4.78 17.02
C ILE A 556 4.36 4.47 17.29
N PHE A 557 4.97 3.58 16.50
CA PHE A 557 6.41 3.31 16.57
C PHE A 557 7.24 4.54 16.13
N MET A 558 6.84 5.27 15.09
CA MET A 558 7.49 6.54 14.76
C MET A 558 7.34 7.57 15.89
N ALA A 559 6.19 7.59 16.57
CA ALA A 559 5.91 8.48 17.70
C ALA A 559 6.63 8.09 19.00
N SER A 560 7.18 6.87 19.10
CA SER A 560 7.89 6.42 20.30
C SER A 560 9.36 6.83 20.36
N ALA A 561 9.80 7.71 19.45
CA ALA A 561 11.14 8.27 19.48
C ALA A 561 11.35 9.17 20.72
N SER A 562 12.57 9.18 21.26
CA SER A 562 12.93 9.91 22.50
C SER A 562 12.42 11.34 22.52
N ASP A 563 12.67 12.10 21.44
CA ASP A 563 12.33 13.53 21.38
C ASP A 563 10.83 13.76 21.28
N THR A 564 10.11 12.84 20.62
CA THR A 564 8.65 12.87 20.54
C THR A 564 8.04 12.59 21.91
N VAL A 565 8.56 11.60 22.64
CA VAL A 565 8.12 11.31 24.03
C VAL A 565 8.43 12.47 24.96
N SER A 566 9.60 13.10 24.85
CA SER A 566 9.94 14.31 25.62
C SER A 566 8.98 15.46 25.32
N GLY A 567 8.57 15.62 24.06
CA GLY A 567 7.50 16.56 23.70
C GLY A 567 6.15 16.21 24.33
N MET A 568 5.78 14.93 24.36
CA MET A 568 4.55 14.48 25.03
C MET A 568 4.58 14.81 26.53
N ILE A 569 5.69 14.54 27.21
CA ILE A 569 5.85 14.83 28.64
C ILE A 569 5.79 16.35 28.89
N HIS A 570 6.50 17.13 28.08
CA HIS A 570 6.54 18.60 28.22
C HIS A 570 5.16 19.24 28.04
N TYR A 571 4.40 18.84 27.02
CA TYR A 571 3.05 19.35 26.76
C TYR A 571 1.95 18.61 27.54
N GLN A 572 2.32 17.72 28.47
CA GLN A 572 1.39 16.93 29.31
C GLN A 572 0.37 16.14 28.48
N LEU A 573 0.83 15.57 27.37
CA LEU A 573 0.03 14.80 26.44
C LEU A 573 0.00 13.33 26.87
N ASP A 574 -1.21 12.84 27.11
CA ASP A 574 -1.41 11.46 27.51
C ASP A 574 -1.17 10.48 26.35
N ALA A 575 -0.57 9.34 26.65
CA ALA A 575 -0.28 8.31 25.65
C ALA A 575 -1.56 7.68 25.08
N MET A 576 -2.68 7.63 25.83
CA MET A 576 -3.95 7.16 25.28
C MET A 576 -4.58 8.18 24.33
N PHE A 577 -4.35 9.48 24.55
CA PHE A 577 -4.78 10.50 23.60
C PHE A 577 -4.11 10.29 22.22
N MET A 578 -2.78 10.17 22.19
CA MET A 578 -2.05 9.90 20.94
C MET A 578 -2.51 8.60 20.27
N TYR A 579 -2.73 7.55 21.05
CA TYR A 579 -3.22 6.27 20.56
C TYR A 579 -4.60 6.38 19.91
N THR A 580 -5.57 6.99 20.58
CA THR A 580 -6.96 7.10 20.10
C THR A 580 -7.07 7.97 18.85
N VAL A 581 -6.35 9.10 18.80
CA VAL A 581 -6.30 9.95 17.60
C VAL A 581 -5.69 9.19 16.43
N THR A 582 -4.59 8.47 16.66
CA THR A 582 -3.94 7.65 15.63
C THR A 582 -4.90 6.59 15.07
N MET A 583 -5.62 5.86 15.93
CA MET A 583 -6.57 4.84 15.46
C MET A 583 -7.65 5.44 14.54
N GLY A 584 -8.20 6.60 14.92
CA GLY A 584 -9.20 7.30 14.11
C GLY A 584 -8.66 7.76 12.76
N LEU A 585 -7.47 8.36 12.74
CA LEU A 585 -6.81 8.82 11.52
C LEU A 585 -6.41 7.67 10.60
N VAL A 586 -5.96 6.53 11.15
CA VAL A 586 -5.66 5.34 10.36
C VAL A 586 -6.93 4.79 9.70
N GLY A 587 -8.07 4.76 10.40
CA GLY A 587 -9.35 4.39 9.79
C GLY A 587 -9.70 5.27 8.58
N LEU A 588 -9.53 6.58 8.71
CA LEU A 588 -9.74 7.53 7.60
C LEU A 588 -8.72 7.33 6.47
N LEU A 589 -7.46 7.08 6.79
CA LEU A 589 -6.40 6.81 5.81
C LEU A 589 -6.68 5.53 5.03
N MET A 590 -7.08 4.45 5.71
CA MET A 590 -7.45 3.20 5.05
C MET A 590 -8.64 3.41 4.10
N ALA A 591 -9.68 4.12 4.54
CA ALA A 591 -10.80 4.48 3.69
C ALA A 591 -10.34 5.30 2.46
N TRP A 592 -9.44 6.26 2.66
CA TRP A 592 -8.86 7.05 1.57
C TRP A 592 -8.07 6.20 0.57
N VAL A 593 -7.22 5.29 1.04
CA VAL A 593 -6.47 4.36 0.17
C VAL A 593 -7.42 3.49 -0.66
N ILE A 594 -8.49 2.97 -0.05
CA ILE A 594 -9.51 2.19 -0.77
C ILE A 594 -10.19 3.06 -1.85
N LEU A 595 -10.56 4.31 -1.53
CA LEU A 595 -11.13 5.24 -2.50
C LEU A 595 -10.18 5.54 -3.66
N MET A 596 -8.87 5.65 -3.41
CA MET A 596 -7.87 5.85 -4.46
C MET A 596 -7.74 4.64 -5.40
N ILE A 597 -7.75 3.43 -4.84
CA ILE A 597 -7.73 2.20 -5.66
C ILE A 597 -9.03 2.08 -6.46
N ALA A 598 -10.18 2.41 -5.86
CA ALA A 598 -11.47 2.45 -6.55
C ALA A 598 -11.51 3.52 -7.66
N LEU A 599 -10.91 4.69 -7.43
CA LEU A 599 -10.78 5.77 -8.44
C LEU A 599 -10.02 5.29 -9.68
N LYS A 600 -8.92 4.54 -9.49
CA LYS A 600 -8.19 3.90 -10.60
C LYS A 600 -9.12 2.97 -11.40
N GLY A 601 -9.86 2.10 -10.73
CA GLY A 601 -10.78 1.14 -11.37
C GLY A 601 -11.92 1.84 -12.13
N TRP A 602 -12.52 2.87 -11.52
CA TRP A 602 -13.54 3.69 -12.16
C TRP A 602 -13.02 4.41 -13.40
N ALA A 603 -11.83 5.01 -13.31
CA ALA A 603 -11.21 5.72 -14.41
C ALA A 603 -10.90 4.78 -15.58
N ALA A 604 -10.34 3.60 -15.30
CA ALA A 604 -10.05 2.59 -16.31
C ALA A 604 -11.34 2.15 -17.05
N ARG A 605 -12.40 1.81 -16.31
CA ARG A 605 -13.70 1.43 -16.89
C ARG A 605 -14.29 2.50 -17.79
N ARG A 606 -14.13 3.77 -17.41
CA ARG A 606 -14.70 4.91 -18.15
C ARG A 606 -13.97 5.16 -19.48
N GLU A 607 -12.67 4.91 -19.53
CA GLU A 607 -11.92 5.04 -20.79
C GLU A 607 -12.11 3.81 -21.70
N THR A 608 -12.27 2.60 -21.14
CA THR A 608 -12.56 1.40 -21.96
C THR A 608 -13.97 1.42 -22.57
N GLY A 609 -14.99 1.89 -21.85
CA GLY A 609 -16.37 1.94 -22.35
C GLY A 609 -16.64 3.08 -23.36
N ARG A 610 -15.60 3.74 -23.85
CA ARG A 610 -15.66 4.81 -24.86
C ARG A 610 -15.01 4.42 -26.19
N VAL A 611 -14.15 3.40 -26.16
CA VAL A 611 -13.67 2.69 -27.34
C VAL A 611 -14.79 1.77 -27.78
#